data_AF-A0ABD7SCL4-F1
#
_entry.id   AF-A0ABD7SCL4-F1
#
_cell.length_a   1.000
_cell.length_b   1.000
_cell.length_c   1.000
_cell.angle_alpha   90.00
_cell.angle_beta   90.00
_cell.angle_gamma   90.00
#
_symmetry.space_group_name_H-M   'P 1'
#
loop_
_entity.id
_entity.type
_entity.pdbx_description
1 polymer ?
#
loop_
_entity_poly.entity_id
_entity_poly.type
_entity_poly.pdbx_seq_one_letter_code
_entity_poly.pdbx_strand_id
1 'polypeptide(L)'
;MLAAVSGMLAPSRVFAQTVATPVCDTQSVAAVAAGTTSGGAGGAAKAVPVERVVAQTCKPWPYDSSIRLAAVAVADDATTEACERNLELRVAMLNAGTNQVVALYAQEMGEDAGFELAADSLRLDTARYDLAKGVRAVGVVAHSVARGASCPDFDSNDALTLLVREGRRLRPVLQRDLSVWRRVKGGPCDWGATGVVTERGTLTLAMDTPVHAGYADIAPTANLVTSTTVKDADDAERMRRQRQVLRYDGTRYVSVSRSDDSWPFGNSLQWIRS
;
A
#
# COMPACT_ATOMS: atom_id res chain seq x y z
N MET A 1 43.49 27.50 47.17
CA MET A 1 42.08 27.18 47.47
C MET A 1 41.27 27.38 46.19
N LEU A 2 41.06 26.31 45.43
CA LEU A 2 40.23 26.30 44.22
C LEU A 2 38.94 25.55 44.56
N ALA A 3 37.79 26.22 44.40
CA ALA A 3 36.47 25.64 44.60
C ALA A 3 35.99 24.99 43.29
N ALA A 4 35.66 23.71 43.34
CA ALA A 4 35.07 22.96 42.24
C ALA A 4 33.54 23.00 42.35
N VAL A 5 32.87 23.43 41.29
CA VAL A 5 31.42 23.43 41.12
C VAL A 5 31.02 22.09 40.50
N SER A 6 30.25 21.27 41.23
CA SER A 6 29.63 20.05 40.71
C SER A 6 28.25 20.39 40.12
N GLY A 7 28.14 20.37 38.79
CA GLY A 7 26.87 20.47 38.07
C GLY A 7 26.25 19.09 37.84
N MET A 8 25.01 18.91 38.30
CA MET A 8 24.17 17.74 38.02
C MET A 8 23.70 17.76 36.56
N LEU A 9 23.93 16.66 35.82
CA LEU A 9 23.28 16.40 34.53
C LEU A 9 22.19 15.34 34.73
N ALA A 10 20.93 15.76 34.64
CA ALA A 10 19.79 14.86 34.54
C ALA A 10 19.62 14.40 33.08
N PRO A 11 19.39 13.10 32.80
CA PRO A 11 19.17 12.63 31.44
C PRO A 11 17.78 13.02 30.95
N SER A 12 17.75 13.73 29.81
CA SER A 12 16.53 14.09 29.09
C SER A 12 15.86 12.82 28.55
N ARG A 13 14.62 12.56 28.97
CA ARG A 13 13.77 11.52 28.39
C ARG A 13 13.29 11.97 27.02
N VAL A 14 13.83 11.38 25.95
CA VAL A 14 13.23 11.48 24.62
C VAL A 14 11.99 10.60 24.62
N PHE A 15 10.81 11.22 24.66
CA PHE A 15 9.56 10.52 24.39
C PHE A 15 9.50 10.22 22.89
N ALA A 16 9.68 8.95 22.51
CA ALA A 16 9.24 8.46 21.22
C ALA A 16 7.72 8.58 21.18
N GLN A 17 7.19 9.53 20.40
CA GLN A 17 5.76 9.62 20.13
C GLN A 17 5.40 8.50 19.15
N THR A 18 4.78 7.45 19.66
CA THR A 18 4.05 6.50 18.82
C THR A 18 2.88 7.25 18.20
N VAL A 19 2.98 7.59 16.91
CA VAL A 19 1.84 8.16 16.16
C VAL A 19 0.84 7.02 16.00
N ALA A 20 -0.17 6.98 16.87
CA ALA A 20 -1.30 6.09 16.70
C ALA A 20 -1.90 6.32 15.31
N THR A 21 -2.05 5.26 14.53
CA THR A 21 -2.80 5.29 13.28
C THR A 21 -4.20 5.82 13.60
N PRO A 22 -4.66 6.92 12.95
CA PRO A 22 -5.96 7.47 13.26
C PRO A 22 -7.04 6.45 12.89
N VAL A 23 -7.67 5.90 13.92
CA VAL A 23 -8.79 4.96 13.80
C VAL A 23 -10.02 5.74 13.30
N CYS A 24 -10.80 5.11 12.42
CA CYS A 24 -12.06 5.67 11.97
C CYS A 24 -13.07 5.75 13.12
N ASP A 25 -13.81 6.86 13.20
CA ASP A 25 -15.00 6.92 14.06
C ASP A 25 -16.12 6.03 13.50
N THR A 26 -17.01 5.54 14.37
CA THR A 26 -18.06 4.58 14.01
C THR A 26 -18.98 5.08 12.90
N GLN A 27 -19.22 6.40 12.80
CA GLN A 27 -20.09 6.96 11.76
C GLN A 27 -19.39 6.93 10.39
N SER A 28 -18.09 7.25 10.34
CA SER A 28 -17.29 7.11 9.12
C SER A 28 -17.28 5.66 8.63
N VAL A 29 -17.07 4.70 9.53
CA VAL A 29 -17.07 3.26 9.18
C VAL A 29 -18.43 2.83 8.66
N ALA A 30 -19.51 3.16 9.36
CA ALA A 30 -20.86 2.83 8.95
C ALA A 30 -21.23 3.46 7.59
N ALA A 31 -20.80 4.71 7.33
CA ALA A 31 -21.04 5.38 6.06
C ALA A 31 -20.34 4.68 4.89
N VAL A 32 -19.09 4.25 5.08
CA VAL A 32 -18.32 3.52 4.04
C VAL A 32 -18.89 2.12 3.83
N ALA A 33 -19.20 1.41 4.92
CA ALA A 33 -19.78 0.07 4.87
C ALA A 33 -21.22 0.09 4.31
N ALA A 34 -21.96 1.19 4.43
CA ALA A 34 -23.27 1.36 3.79
C ALA A 34 -23.19 1.89 2.34
N GLY A 35 -22.08 2.54 1.98
CA GLY A 35 -21.92 3.23 0.70
C GLY A 35 -22.02 2.29 -0.50
N THR A 36 -22.90 2.64 -1.44
CA THR A 36 -23.05 1.95 -2.72
C THR A 36 -22.29 2.70 -3.82
N THR A 37 -21.54 1.98 -4.66
CA THR A 37 -20.94 2.54 -5.88
C THR A 37 -22.07 2.81 -6.89
N SER A 38 -22.55 4.04 -6.96
CA SER A 38 -23.46 4.44 -8.04
C SER A 38 -22.65 4.78 -9.29
N GLY A 39 -22.35 3.75 -10.10
CA GLY A 39 -21.88 3.89 -11.47
C GLY A 39 -20.37 3.63 -11.68
N GLY A 40 -20.07 2.47 -12.26
CA GLY A 40 -18.80 2.17 -12.93
C GLY A 40 -18.25 0.78 -12.61
N ALA A 41 -17.86 0.02 -13.65
CA ALA A 41 -17.35 -1.36 -13.64
C ALA A 41 -16.63 -1.75 -12.32
N GLY A 42 -17.30 -2.59 -11.55
CA GLY A 42 -17.07 -2.86 -10.12
C GLY A 42 -18.44 -2.79 -9.44
N GLY A 43 -19.00 -3.96 -9.10
CA GLY A 43 -20.40 -4.14 -8.71
C GLY A 43 -20.93 -3.16 -7.66
N ALA A 44 -22.26 -3.06 -7.56
CA ALA A 44 -22.92 -2.24 -6.56
C ALA A 44 -22.58 -2.75 -5.14
N ALA A 45 -21.70 -2.05 -4.45
CA ALA A 45 -21.31 -2.39 -3.08
C ALA A 45 -22.56 -2.39 -2.16
N LYS A 46 -22.91 -3.55 -1.58
CA LYS A 46 -24.09 -3.70 -0.71
C LYS A 46 -23.82 -3.11 0.67
N ALA A 47 -24.81 -2.58 1.38
CA ALA A 47 -24.59 -2.19 2.78
C ALA A 47 -24.12 -3.38 3.64
N VAL A 48 -23.04 -3.19 4.40
CA VAL A 48 -22.43 -4.21 5.27
C VAL A 48 -22.45 -3.74 6.73
N PRO A 49 -22.85 -4.60 7.68
CA PRO A 49 -22.71 -4.34 9.09
C PRO A 49 -21.26 -4.16 9.56
N VAL A 50 -21.07 -3.35 10.60
CA VAL A 50 -19.75 -2.93 11.10
C VAL A 50 -18.96 -4.07 11.75
N GLU A 51 -19.63 -5.11 12.25
CA GLU A 51 -19.01 -6.32 12.80
C GLU A 51 -18.23 -7.13 11.76
N ARG A 52 -18.45 -6.89 10.46
CA ARG A 52 -17.69 -7.51 9.37
C ARG A 52 -16.43 -6.74 9.00
N VAL A 53 -16.14 -5.62 9.66
CA VAL A 53 -14.92 -4.82 9.40
C VAL A 53 -13.70 -5.58 9.90
N VAL A 54 -12.79 -5.86 8.98
CA VAL A 54 -11.53 -6.56 9.24
C VAL A 54 -10.39 -5.59 9.49
N ALA A 55 -10.30 -4.54 8.67
CA ALA A 55 -9.23 -3.55 8.74
C ALA A 55 -9.76 -2.17 8.39
N GLN A 56 -9.23 -1.13 9.02
CA GLN A 56 -9.68 0.23 8.73
C GLN A 56 -8.62 1.30 9.02
N THR A 57 -8.71 2.41 8.29
CA THR A 57 -7.90 3.60 8.55
C THR A 57 -8.61 4.85 8.04
N CYS A 58 -8.51 5.94 8.80
CA CYS A 58 -9.09 7.23 8.42
C CYS A 58 -8.06 8.34 8.59
N LYS A 59 -8.10 9.34 7.71
CA LYS A 59 -7.24 10.52 7.84
C LYS A 59 -7.89 11.76 7.21
N PRO A 60 -7.73 12.95 7.79
CA PRO A 60 -8.06 14.19 7.08
C PRO A 60 -7.29 14.28 5.76
N TRP A 61 -7.95 14.75 4.69
CA TRP A 61 -7.26 15.00 3.44
C TRP A 61 -6.42 16.28 3.55
N PRO A 62 -5.08 16.22 3.41
CA PRO A 62 -4.23 17.39 3.67
C PRO A 62 -4.47 18.59 2.75
N TYR A 63 -5.19 18.40 1.65
CA TYR A 63 -5.36 19.41 0.59
C TYR A 63 -6.77 19.99 0.50
N ASP A 64 -7.73 19.37 1.17
CA ASP A 64 -9.10 19.86 1.29
C ASP A 64 -9.63 19.40 2.64
N SER A 65 -9.69 20.32 3.61
CA SER A 65 -10.13 20.03 4.98
C SER A 65 -11.62 19.69 5.06
N SER A 66 -12.40 19.94 4.00
CA SER A 66 -13.78 19.49 3.91
C SER A 66 -13.90 17.98 3.61
N ILE A 67 -12.78 17.31 3.30
CA ILE A 67 -12.72 15.90 2.99
C ILE A 67 -11.95 15.12 4.08
N ARG A 68 -12.55 14.01 4.52
CA ARG A 68 -11.89 12.94 5.27
C ARG A 68 -11.78 11.73 4.36
N LEU A 69 -10.61 11.10 4.35
CA LEU A 69 -10.41 9.82 3.69
C LEU A 69 -10.69 8.68 4.66
N ALA A 70 -11.27 7.60 4.14
CA ALA A 70 -11.45 6.35 4.85
C ALA A 70 -11.12 5.19 3.91
N ALA A 71 -10.40 4.19 4.42
CA ALA A 71 -10.28 2.88 3.79
C ALA A 71 -10.74 1.82 4.79
N VAL A 72 -11.63 0.94 4.36
CA VAL A 72 -12.25 -0.10 5.19
C VAL A 72 -12.27 -1.39 4.39
N ALA A 73 -11.69 -2.46 4.93
CA ALA A 73 -11.82 -3.81 4.40
C ALA A 73 -12.88 -4.55 5.20
N VAL A 74 -13.77 -5.23 4.50
CA VAL A 74 -14.98 -5.82 5.08
C VAL A 74 -15.12 -7.25 4.59
N ALA A 75 -15.30 -8.20 5.50
CA ALA A 75 -15.54 -9.60 5.14
C ALA A 75 -16.96 -9.82 4.59
N ASP A 76 -17.10 -10.81 3.72
CA ASP A 76 -18.40 -11.32 3.28
C ASP A 76 -19.17 -11.98 4.44
N ASP A 77 -18.49 -12.72 5.31
CA ASP A 77 -19.01 -13.38 6.50
C ASP A 77 -18.14 -13.03 7.73
N ALA A 78 -18.78 -12.64 8.83
CA ALA A 78 -18.09 -12.31 10.09
C ALA A 78 -17.50 -13.55 10.80
N THR A 79 -17.96 -14.75 10.42
CA THR A 79 -17.59 -16.01 11.06
C THR A 79 -16.45 -16.75 10.38
N THR A 80 -16.10 -16.35 9.14
CA THR A 80 -14.98 -16.93 8.42
C THR A 80 -13.66 -16.52 9.07
N GLU A 81 -12.82 -17.53 9.35
CA GLU A 81 -11.52 -17.32 9.97
C GLU A 81 -10.56 -16.57 9.03
N ALA A 82 -9.59 -15.86 9.60
CA ALA A 82 -8.52 -15.22 8.84
C ALA A 82 -7.78 -16.23 7.95
N CYS A 83 -7.17 -15.77 6.85
CA CYS A 83 -6.62 -16.56 5.73
C CYS A 83 -7.66 -17.14 4.77
N GLU A 84 -8.95 -17.20 5.10
CA GLU A 84 -9.99 -17.82 4.24
C GLU A 84 -11.13 -16.84 3.86
N ARG A 85 -11.02 -15.57 4.28
CA ARG A 85 -12.07 -14.56 4.07
C ARG A 85 -12.08 -14.05 2.63
N ASN A 86 -13.27 -13.87 2.05
CA ASN A 86 -13.41 -12.94 0.95
C ASN A 86 -13.71 -11.56 1.52
N LEU A 87 -12.99 -10.56 1.05
CA LEU A 87 -13.05 -9.19 1.55
C LEU A 87 -13.41 -8.23 0.43
N GLU A 88 -14.13 -7.17 0.76
CA GLU A 88 -14.28 -6.00 -0.10
C GLU A 88 -13.54 -4.83 0.53
N LEU A 89 -12.49 -4.34 -0.14
CA LEU A 89 -11.84 -3.07 0.19
C LEU A 89 -12.68 -1.92 -0.34
N ARG A 90 -13.07 -1.01 0.54
CA ARG A 90 -13.74 0.23 0.21
C ARG A 90 -12.89 1.42 0.58
N VAL A 91 -12.67 2.30 -0.39
CA VAL A 91 -12.00 3.60 -0.16
C VAL A 91 -12.98 4.70 -0.46
N ALA A 92 -13.17 5.61 0.49
CA ALA A 92 -14.11 6.70 0.38
C ALA A 92 -13.47 8.06 0.65
N MET A 93 -13.94 9.05 -0.10
CA MET A 93 -13.88 10.45 0.29
C MET A 93 -15.19 10.80 0.99
N LEU A 94 -15.11 11.16 2.26
CA LEU A 94 -16.23 11.57 3.11
C LEU A 94 -16.23 13.09 3.27
N ASN A 95 -17.42 13.69 3.30
CA ASN A 95 -17.56 15.06 3.79
C ASN A 95 -17.26 15.10 5.29
N ALA A 96 -16.26 15.88 5.69
CA ALA A 96 -15.72 15.87 7.05
C ALA A 96 -16.71 16.33 8.14
N GLY A 97 -17.74 17.11 7.78
CA GLY A 97 -18.76 17.61 8.71
C GLY A 97 -20.00 16.73 8.83
N THR A 98 -20.30 15.92 7.81
CA THR A 98 -21.56 15.15 7.73
C THR A 98 -21.35 13.64 7.59
N ASN A 99 -20.10 13.19 7.37
CA ASN A 99 -19.73 11.81 7.05
C ASN A 99 -20.41 11.24 5.78
N GLN A 100 -20.99 12.09 4.93
CA GLN A 100 -21.57 11.65 3.67
C GLN A 100 -20.49 11.19 2.70
N VAL A 101 -20.70 10.06 2.03
CA VAL A 101 -19.82 9.54 0.98
C VAL A 101 -19.92 10.41 -0.27
N VAL A 102 -18.84 11.13 -0.56
CA VAL A 102 -18.71 12.04 -1.70
C VAL A 102 -18.18 11.30 -2.93
N ALA A 103 -17.24 10.37 -2.74
CA ALA A 103 -16.77 9.46 -3.78
C ALA A 103 -16.34 8.11 -3.18
N LEU A 104 -16.49 7.02 -3.95
CA LEU A 104 -16.22 5.65 -3.49
C LEU A 104 -15.46 4.83 -4.53
N TYR A 105 -14.56 3.98 -4.05
CA TYR A 105 -13.95 2.86 -4.75
C TYR A 105 -14.25 1.59 -3.95
N ALA A 106 -14.51 0.50 -4.66
CA ALA A 106 -14.68 -0.83 -4.08
C ALA A 106 -13.85 -1.84 -4.88
N GLN A 107 -13.27 -2.82 -4.19
CA GLN A 107 -12.46 -3.87 -4.78
C GLN A 107 -12.58 -5.16 -3.98
N GLU A 108 -12.87 -6.26 -4.67
CA GLU A 108 -12.83 -7.60 -4.09
C GLU A 108 -11.38 -8.06 -3.88
N MET A 109 -11.14 -8.73 -2.75
CA MET A 109 -9.88 -9.34 -2.34
C MET A 109 -10.20 -10.70 -1.74
N GLY A 110 -9.33 -11.68 -1.96
CA GLY A 110 -9.41 -12.97 -1.28
C GLY A 110 -8.21 -13.13 -0.37
N GLU A 111 -8.45 -13.55 0.87
CA GLU A 111 -7.38 -14.06 1.70
C GLU A 111 -6.98 -15.47 1.29
N ASP A 112 -5.70 -15.77 1.45
CA ASP A 112 -5.09 -17.08 1.27
C ASP A 112 -3.73 -17.13 2.00
N ALA A 113 -2.95 -18.18 1.79
CA ALA A 113 -1.63 -18.34 2.39
C ALA A 113 -0.63 -17.21 2.06
N GLY A 114 -0.86 -16.43 1.00
CA GLY A 114 -0.05 -15.29 0.57
C GLY A 114 -0.65 -13.93 0.90
N PHE A 115 -1.91 -13.87 1.35
CA PHE A 115 -2.57 -12.62 1.70
C PHE A 115 -3.54 -12.75 2.87
N GLU A 116 -3.27 -12.00 3.94
CA GLU A 116 -4.15 -11.82 5.11
C GLU A 116 -4.10 -10.37 5.57
N LEU A 117 -5.22 -9.82 6.05
CA LEU A 117 -5.32 -8.51 6.68
C LEU A 117 -5.57 -8.60 8.19
N ALA A 118 -4.78 -7.88 8.96
CA ALA A 118 -5.06 -7.51 10.35
C ALA A 118 -5.76 -6.14 10.44
N ALA A 119 -6.19 -5.76 11.64
CA ALA A 119 -6.94 -4.53 11.89
C ALA A 119 -6.22 -3.25 11.40
N ASP A 120 -4.90 -3.24 11.42
CA ASP A 120 -4.02 -2.12 11.05
C ASP A 120 -3.34 -2.29 9.69
N SER A 121 -3.73 -3.30 8.91
CA SER A 121 -3.15 -3.58 7.59
C SER A 121 -3.42 -2.53 6.52
N LEU A 122 -4.30 -1.55 6.75
CA LEU A 122 -4.61 -0.50 5.77
C LEU A 122 -3.92 0.82 6.11
N ARG A 123 -3.34 1.45 5.10
CA ARG A 123 -2.73 2.78 5.21
C ARG A 123 -3.17 3.71 4.09
N LEU A 124 -3.56 4.93 4.43
CA LEU A 124 -3.81 6.00 3.46
C LEU A 124 -2.50 6.74 3.14
N ASP A 125 -2.10 6.67 1.87
CA ASP A 125 -0.99 7.44 1.33
C ASP A 125 -1.49 8.77 0.77
N THR A 126 -1.05 9.85 1.39
CA THR A 126 -1.46 11.24 1.10
C THR A 126 -0.30 12.05 0.53
N ALA A 127 0.72 11.38 -0.01
CA ALA A 127 1.83 12.02 -0.71
C ALA A 127 1.34 12.90 -1.89
N ARG A 128 2.24 13.76 -2.39
CA ARG A 128 1.93 14.76 -3.42
C ARG A 128 1.85 14.13 -4.82
N TYR A 129 0.85 13.29 -5.05
CA TYR A 129 0.56 12.70 -6.36
C TYR A 129 -0.22 13.69 -7.25
N ASP A 130 0.39 14.83 -7.59
CA ASP A 130 -0.16 15.82 -8.51
C ASP A 130 -0.09 15.31 -9.94
N LEU A 131 -1.17 14.66 -10.39
CA LEU A 131 -1.19 14.06 -11.72
C LEU A 131 -1.47 15.12 -12.79
N ALA A 132 -2.35 16.08 -12.51
CA ALA A 132 -2.62 17.20 -13.39
C ALA A 132 -3.07 18.41 -12.58
N LYS A 133 -3.24 19.57 -13.24
CA LYS A 133 -3.78 20.76 -12.57
C LYS A 133 -5.17 20.45 -12.00
N GLY A 134 -5.29 20.53 -10.67
CA GLY A 134 -6.55 20.23 -9.96
C GLY A 134 -6.86 18.74 -9.82
N VAL A 135 -5.98 17.85 -10.27
CA VAL A 135 -6.15 16.39 -10.16
C VAL A 135 -5.02 15.82 -9.31
N ARG A 136 -5.35 15.46 -8.08
CA ARG A 136 -4.44 14.77 -7.17
C ARG A 136 -4.98 13.39 -6.82
N ALA A 137 -4.14 12.37 -6.92
CA ALA A 137 -4.50 11.02 -6.51
C ALA A 137 -4.35 10.82 -5.00
N VAL A 138 -5.17 9.93 -4.44
CA VAL A 138 -5.02 9.34 -3.11
C VAL A 138 -4.49 7.93 -3.26
N GLY A 139 -3.52 7.54 -2.43
CA GLY A 139 -3.08 6.16 -2.34
C GLY A 139 -3.78 5.43 -1.19
N VAL A 140 -4.12 4.16 -1.40
CA VAL A 140 -4.40 3.20 -0.34
C VAL A 140 -3.36 2.09 -0.45
N VAL A 141 -2.78 1.69 0.68
CA VAL A 141 -1.83 0.57 0.78
C VAL A 141 -2.47 -0.51 1.63
N ALA A 142 -2.53 -1.73 1.10
CA ALA A 142 -2.87 -2.93 1.84
C ALA A 142 -1.59 -3.70 2.17
N HIS A 143 -1.27 -3.77 3.46
CA HIS A 143 -0.15 -4.51 4.02
C HIS A 143 -0.63 -5.88 4.47
N SER A 144 -0.12 -6.94 3.87
CA SER A 144 -0.43 -8.29 4.29
C SER A 144 0.38 -8.72 5.51
N VAL A 145 -0.30 -9.37 6.45
CA VAL A 145 0.29 -10.03 7.63
C VAL A 145 0.39 -11.55 7.48
N ALA A 146 0.04 -12.08 6.30
CA ALA A 146 0.16 -13.50 6.02
C ALA A 146 1.59 -13.97 6.25
N ARG A 147 1.74 -15.21 6.72
CA ARG A 147 3.06 -15.83 6.91
C ARG A 147 3.79 -16.08 5.59
N GLY A 148 3.07 -16.04 4.48
CA GLY A 148 3.57 -16.37 3.15
C GLY A 148 3.75 -17.88 2.96
N ALA A 149 4.09 -18.26 1.74
CA ALA A 149 4.39 -19.65 1.40
C ALA A 149 5.67 -20.13 2.10
N SER A 150 5.70 -21.40 2.53
CA SER A 150 6.88 -21.99 3.21
C SER A 150 8.14 -22.05 2.33
N CYS A 151 7.96 -22.13 1.01
CA CYS A 151 9.03 -22.20 0.02
C CYS A 151 8.73 -21.32 -1.20
N PRO A 152 8.70 -19.98 -1.03
CA PRO A 152 8.41 -19.07 -2.12
C PRO A 152 9.63 -18.90 -3.02
N ASP A 153 9.39 -18.70 -4.31
CA ASP A 153 10.38 -18.13 -5.23
C ASP A 153 10.14 -16.64 -5.47
N PHE A 154 8.98 -16.14 -5.07
CA PHE A 154 8.57 -14.75 -5.14
C PHE A 154 7.61 -14.45 -4.00
N ASP A 155 7.70 -13.23 -3.47
CA ASP A 155 6.76 -12.65 -2.52
C ASP A 155 6.62 -11.15 -2.79
N SER A 156 5.46 -10.60 -2.47
CA SER A 156 5.14 -9.18 -2.66
C SER A 156 4.17 -8.70 -1.61
N ASN A 157 4.36 -7.48 -1.13
CA ASN A 157 3.55 -6.89 -0.07
C ASN A 157 3.41 -5.37 -0.30
N ASP A 158 2.62 -4.72 0.56
CA ASP A 158 2.31 -3.30 0.52
C ASP A 158 1.69 -2.89 -0.82
N ALA A 159 0.59 -3.55 -1.23
CA ALA A 159 -0.03 -3.22 -2.50
C ALA A 159 -0.69 -1.85 -2.44
N LEU A 160 -0.13 -0.93 -3.22
CA LEU A 160 -0.62 0.41 -3.42
C LEU A 160 -1.64 0.44 -4.55
N THR A 161 -2.78 1.07 -4.31
CA THR A 161 -3.70 1.55 -5.35
C THR A 161 -3.76 3.08 -5.30
N LEU A 162 -3.37 3.75 -6.39
CA LEU A 162 -3.62 5.18 -6.57
C LEU A 162 -4.98 5.38 -7.23
N LEU A 163 -5.80 6.22 -6.60
CA LEU A 163 -7.17 6.52 -6.99
C LEU A 163 -7.31 8.01 -7.35
N VAL A 164 -8.02 8.29 -8.42
CA VAL A 164 -8.40 9.65 -8.82
C VAL A 164 -9.91 9.82 -8.67
N ARG A 165 -10.34 10.97 -8.17
CA ARG A 165 -11.77 11.30 -8.07
C ARG A 165 -12.32 11.74 -9.43
N GLU A 166 -13.40 11.08 -9.84
CA GLU A 166 -14.21 11.39 -11.00
C GLU A 166 -15.68 11.47 -10.59
N GLY A 167 -16.14 12.68 -10.29
CA GLY A 167 -17.49 12.89 -9.74
C GLY A 167 -17.67 12.15 -8.40
N ARG A 168 -18.52 11.12 -8.42
CA ARG A 168 -18.85 10.25 -7.28
C ARG A 168 -18.06 8.93 -7.24
N ARG A 169 -17.17 8.70 -8.21
CA ARG A 169 -16.33 7.51 -8.27
C ARG A 169 -14.88 7.86 -7.94
N LEU A 170 -14.21 6.96 -7.25
CA LEU A 170 -12.75 6.92 -7.18
C LEU A 170 -12.27 5.85 -8.18
N ARG A 171 -11.58 6.28 -9.24
CA ARG A 171 -11.08 5.39 -10.29
C ARG A 171 -9.62 5.02 -10.03
N PRO A 172 -9.25 3.73 -10.04
CA PRO A 172 -7.86 3.31 -9.93
C PRO A 172 -7.10 3.70 -11.20
N VAL A 173 -5.92 4.28 -11.02
CA VAL A 173 -5.01 4.69 -12.10
C VAL A 173 -3.66 4.01 -12.03
N LEU A 174 -3.23 3.54 -10.85
CA LEU A 174 -2.03 2.72 -10.68
C LEU A 174 -2.32 1.70 -9.59
N GLN A 175 -1.92 0.46 -9.82
CA GLN A 175 -1.89 -0.57 -8.80
C GLN A 175 -0.53 -1.26 -8.84
N ARG A 176 0.14 -1.39 -7.68
CA ARG A 176 1.49 -1.95 -7.60
C ARG A 176 1.90 -2.34 -6.17
N ASP A 177 2.66 -3.41 -6.02
CA ASP A 177 3.32 -3.75 -4.76
C ASP A 177 4.51 -2.84 -4.46
N LEU A 178 4.62 -2.36 -3.21
CA LEU A 178 5.73 -1.49 -2.79
C LEU A 178 6.89 -2.26 -2.15
N SER A 179 6.65 -3.50 -1.75
CA SER A 179 7.65 -4.41 -1.19
C SER A 179 7.65 -5.70 -1.99
N VAL A 180 8.83 -6.18 -2.32
CA VAL A 180 9.02 -7.36 -3.16
C VAL A 180 10.22 -8.16 -2.70
N TRP A 181 10.12 -9.47 -2.82
CA TRP A 181 11.20 -10.41 -2.58
C TRP A 181 11.19 -11.47 -3.68
N ARG A 182 12.36 -11.93 -4.10
CA ARG A 182 12.48 -13.07 -5.01
C ARG A 182 13.73 -13.87 -4.77
N ARG A 183 13.67 -15.14 -5.14
CA ARG A 183 14.84 -16.00 -5.32
C ARG A 183 15.42 -15.77 -6.72
N VAL A 184 16.72 -15.49 -6.78
CA VAL A 184 17.46 -15.29 -8.04
C VAL A 184 18.24 -16.56 -8.40
N LYS A 185 18.75 -17.28 -7.41
CA LYS A 185 19.49 -18.54 -7.57
C LYS A 185 19.24 -19.47 -6.38
N GLY A 186 19.22 -20.78 -6.64
CA GLY A 186 18.87 -21.82 -5.67
C GLY A 186 17.48 -22.39 -5.97
N GLY A 187 17.16 -23.53 -5.37
CA GLY A 187 15.83 -24.14 -5.44
C GLY A 187 14.89 -23.60 -4.34
N PRO A 188 13.57 -23.80 -4.49
CA PRO A 188 12.62 -23.62 -3.40
C PRO A 188 13.06 -24.44 -2.17
N CYS A 189 12.80 -23.92 -0.97
CA CYS A 189 13.16 -24.57 0.30
C CYS A 189 14.66 -24.71 0.60
N ASP A 190 15.58 -24.19 -0.23
CA ASP A 190 17.04 -24.22 0.03
C ASP A 190 17.47 -23.23 1.14
N TRP A 191 16.70 -23.08 2.21
CA TRP A 191 16.99 -22.15 3.29
C TRP A 191 18.34 -22.47 3.96
N GLY A 192 19.24 -21.49 4.00
CA GLY A 192 20.57 -21.66 4.60
C GLY A 192 21.55 -22.46 3.74
N ALA A 193 21.17 -22.91 2.54
CA ALA A 193 22.11 -23.53 1.62
C ALA A 193 23.10 -22.47 1.08
N THR A 194 24.39 -22.82 1.03
CA THR A 194 25.42 -21.92 0.51
C THR A 194 25.21 -21.62 -0.97
N GLY A 195 25.35 -20.35 -1.35
CA GLY A 195 25.25 -19.91 -2.74
C GLY A 195 23.83 -19.66 -3.23
N VAL A 196 22.82 -19.71 -2.35
CA VAL A 196 21.48 -19.18 -2.63
C VAL A 196 21.57 -17.67 -2.77
N VAL A 197 20.90 -17.14 -3.79
CA VAL A 197 20.85 -15.69 -4.05
C VAL A 197 19.40 -15.24 -3.98
N THR A 198 19.14 -14.27 -3.11
CA THR A 198 17.82 -13.65 -2.96
C THR A 198 17.92 -12.16 -3.24
N GLU A 199 16.78 -11.56 -3.54
CA GLU A 199 16.69 -10.13 -3.80
C GLU A 199 15.43 -9.55 -3.18
N ARG A 200 15.60 -8.50 -2.38
CA ARG A 200 14.53 -7.76 -1.74
C ARG A 200 14.53 -6.32 -2.23
N GLY A 201 13.35 -5.77 -2.46
CA GLY A 201 13.16 -4.43 -3.01
C GLY A 201 12.10 -3.65 -2.23
N THR A 202 12.40 -2.37 -1.97
CA THR A 202 11.43 -1.40 -1.48
C THR A 202 11.28 -0.27 -2.49
N LEU A 203 10.04 0.00 -2.90
CA LEU A 203 9.71 0.97 -3.93
C LEU A 203 9.20 2.28 -3.31
N THR A 204 9.59 3.38 -3.94
CA THR A 204 9.06 4.72 -3.67
C THR A 204 8.60 5.33 -4.98
N LEU A 205 7.56 6.16 -4.93
CA LEU A 205 6.99 6.82 -6.09
C LEU A 205 7.31 8.31 -6.03
N ALA A 206 7.65 8.89 -7.17
CA ALA A 206 7.78 10.32 -7.37
C ALA A 206 7.04 10.73 -8.64
N MET A 207 6.50 11.94 -8.66
CA MET A 207 6.01 12.54 -9.90
C MET A 207 7.20 12.94 -10.77
N ASP A 208 7.09 12.70 -12.08
CA ASP A 208 8.05 13.15 -13.08
C ASP A 208 7.47 14.35 -13.86
N THR A 209 8.32 15.10 -14.54
CA THR A 209 7.95 16.32 -15.28
C THR A 209 7.19 16.07 -16.58
N PRO A 210 7.51 15.02 -17.39
CA PRO A 210 6.77 14.75 -18.63
C PRO A 210 5.30 14.45 -18.36
N VAL A 211 4.44 14.83 -19.30
CA VAL A 211 2.98 14.62 -19.23
C VAL A 211 2.52 13.80 -20.43
N HIS A 212 1.74 12.75 -20.18
CA HIS A 212 1.12 11.90 -21.21
C HIS A 212 -0.36 11.73 -20.92
N ALA A 213 -1.17 11.82 -21.98
CA ALA A 213 -2.64 11.75 -21.89
C ALA A 213 -3.22 12.66 -20.77
N GLY A 214 -2.62 13.84 -20.59
CA GLY A 214 -3.04 14.85 -19.62
C GLY A 214 -2.49 14.67 -18.20
N TYR A 215 -1.82 13.57 -17.88
CA TYR A 215 -1.27 13.28 -16.54
C TYR A 215 0.26 13.25 -16.55
N ALA A 216 0.88 13.78 -15.50
CA ALA A 216 2.32 13.69 -15.26
C ALA A 216 2.75 12.22 -15.08
N ASP A 217 3.90 11.88 -15.65
CA ASP A 217 4.48 10.55 -15.50
C ASP A 217 4.81 10.27 -14.03
N ILE A 218 4.81 8.98 -13.65
CA ILE A 218 5.24 8.54 -12.33
C ILE A 218 6.58 7.83 -12.50
N ALA A 219 7.53 8.11 -11.61
CA ALA A 219 8.84 7.49 -11.60
C ALA A 219 9.08 6.65 -10.33
N PRO A 220 8.73 5.36 -10.36
CA PRO A 220 9.06 4.43 -9.28
C PRO A 220 10.57 4.23 -9.18
N THR A 221 11.07 4.24 -7.95
CA THR A 221 12.46 3.92 -7.62
C THR A 221 12.47 2.76 -6.66
N ALA A 222 13.10 1.66 -7.06
CA ALA A 222 13.34 0.49 -6.23
C ALA A 222 14.74 0.55 -5.62
N ASN A 223 14.84 0.48 -4.29
CA ASN A 223 16.09 0.20 -3.59
C ASN A 223 16.17 -1.31 -3.37
N LEU A 224 17.15 -1.94 -4.01
CA LEU A 224 17.30 -3.39 -4.08
C LEU A 224 18.49 -3.83 -3.24
N VAL A 225 18.31 -4.91 -2.50
CA VAL A 225 19.40 -5.62 -1.83
C VAL A 225 19.41 -7.05 -2.34
N THR A 226 20.50 -7.44 -2.96
CA THR A 226 20.78 -8.82 -3.33
C THR A 226 21.62 -9.46 -2.23
N SER A 227 21.14 -10.55 -1.65
CA SER A 227 21.83 -11.32 -0.62
C SER A 227 22.33 -12.63 -1.20
N THR A 228 23.57 -13.02 -0.92
CA THR A 228 24.11 -14.35 -1.25
C THR A 228 24.50 -15.07 0.02
N THR A 229 23.93 -16.26 0.23
CA THR A 229 24.21 -17.05 1.43
C THR A 229 25.65 -17.58 1.41
N VAL A 230 26.40 -17.28 2.47
CA VAL A 230 27.79 -17.70 2.64
C VAL A 230 27.85 -18.76 3.74
N LYS A 231 28.68 -19.78 3.56
CA LYS A 231 28.86 -20.83 4.57
C LYS A 231 29.61 -20.26 5.78
N ASP A 232 29.09 -20.53 6.98
CA ASP A 232 29.73 -20.20 8.26
C ASP A 232 30.08 -18.70 8.42
N ALA A 233 29.35 -17.81 7.73
CA ALA A 233 29.54 -16.36 7.76
C ALA A 233 28.21 -15.64 7.48
N ASP A 234 28.19 -14.32 7.69
CA ASP A 234 27.08 -13.48 7.27
C ASP A 234 26.93 -13.48 5.75
N ASP A 235 25.70 -13.31 5.29
CA ASP A 235 25.40 -13.20 3.88
C ASP A 235 26.13 -12.02 3.23
N ALA A 236 26.60 -12.23 1.99
CA ALA A 236 27.17 -11.16 1.19
C ALA A 236 26.06 -10.33 0.55
N GLU A 237 25.93 -9.07 0.97
CA GLU A 237 24.91 -8.14 0.45
C GLU A 237 25.47 -7.17 -0.60
N ARG A 238 24.68 -6.94 -1.66
CA ARG A 238 24.93 -5.88 -2.65
C ARG A 238 23.68 -5.03 -2.82
N MET A 239 23.85 -3.72 -2.65
CA MET A 239 22.79 -2.75 -2.88
C MET A 239 22.83 -2.21 -4.31
N ARG A 240 21.67 -1.99 -4.91
CA ARG A 240 21.53 -1.20 -6.12
C ARG A 240 20.21 -0.45 -6.13
N ARG A 241 20.16 0.62 -6.93
CA ARG A 241 18.93 1.37 -7.17
C ARG A 241 18.53 1.21 -8.63
N GLN A 242 17.24 1.01 -8.86
CA GLN A 242 16.67 0.96 -10.20
C GLN A 242 15.48 1.89 -10.30
N ARG A 243 15.37 2.61 -11.41
CA ARG A 243 14.30 3.57 -11.68
C ARG A 243 13.56 3.13 -12.93
N GLN A 244 12.24 3.27 -12.92
CA GLN A 244 11.39 3.09 -14.09
C GLN A 244 10.55 4.35 -14.27
N VAL A 245 10.05 4.55 -15.49
CA VAL A 245 9.02 5.56 -15.77
C VAL A 245 7.74 4.83 -16.13
N LEU A 246 6.64 5.27 -15.53
CA LEU A 246 5.29 4.87 -15.84
C LEU A 246 4.59 6.03 -16.55
N ARG A 247 4.00 5.76 -17.71
CA ARG A 247 3.22 6.73 -18.49
C ARG A 247 1.75 6.45 -18.34
N TYR A 248 0.96 7.51 -18.26
CA TYR A 248 -0.49 7.38 -18.30
C TYR A 248 -0.93 7.12 -19.75
N ASP A 249 -1.67 6.04 -19.98
CA ASP A 249 -2.16 5.63 -21.31
C ASP A 249 -3.54 6.20 -21.67
N GLY A 250 -4.08 7.09 -20.83
CA GLY A 250 -5.46 7.59 -20.90
C GLY A 250 -6.41 6.89 -19.92
N THR A 251 -6.05 5.70 -19.44
CA THR A 251 -6.84 4.91 -18.48
C THR A 251 -6.06 4.63 -17.20
N ARG A 252 -4.78 4.24 -17.31
CA ARG A 252 -3.92 3.84 -16.19
C ARG A 252 -2.44 4.09 -16.51
N TYR A 253 -1.61 4.00 -15.48
CA TYR A 253 -0.17 4.04 -15.61
C TYR A 253 0.37 2.69 -16.08
N VAL A 254 1.14 2.70 -17.15
CA VAL A 254 1.81 1.53 -17.74
C VAL A 254 3.31 1.74 -17.79
N SER A 255 4.07 0.65 -17.68
CA SER A 255 5.53 0.71 -17.78
C SER A 255 5.97 1.07 -19.20
N VAL A 256 6.97 1.93 -19.28
CA VAL A 256 7.68 2.17 -20.54
C VAL A 256 8.81 1.16 -20.63
N SER A 257 8.74 0.23 -21.58
CA SER A 257 9.87 -0.64 -21.90
C SER A 257 10.97 0.21 -22.54
N ARG A 258 12.07 0.43 -21.81
CA ARG A 258 13.36 0.76 -22.42
C ARG A 258 14.14 -0.55 -22.51
N SER A 259 14.72 -0.83 -23.67
CA SER A 259 15.35 -2.13 -24.01
C SER A 259 16.43 -2.60 -23.03
N ASP A 260 16.95 -1.69 -22.19
CA ASP A 260 18.15 -1.93 -21.37
C ASP A 260 17.85 -1.89 -19.85
N ASP A 261 16.62 -1.57 -19.44
CA ASP A 261 16.20 -1.51 -18.03
C ASP A 261 15.11 -2.55 -17.75
N SER A 262 15.49 -3.84 -17.69
CA SER A 262 14.55 -4.87 -17.25
C SER A 262 14.18 -4.62 -15.79
N TRP A 263 13.01 -4.02 -15.58
CA TRP A 263 12.49 -3.79 -14.24
C TRP A 263 12.29 -5.16 -13.55
N PRO A 264 12.85 -5.38 -12.35
CA PRO A 264 13.15 -6.72 -11.86
C PRO A 264 11.91 -7.47 -11.33
N PHE A 265 10.81 -6.75 -11.11
CA PHE A 265 9.57 -7.30 -10.57
C PHE A 265 8.44 -6.77 -11.44
N GLY A 266 7.76 -7.64 -12.21
CA GLY A 266 6.65 -7.23 -13.08
C GLY A 266 5.53 -6.46 -12.34
N ASN A 267 4.41 -6.23 -13.00
CA ASN A 267 3.22 -5.74 -12.30
C ASN A 267 2.53 -6.93 -11.61
N SER A 268 3.05 -7.41 -10.48
CA SER A 268 2.34 -8.40 -9.65
C SER A 268 1.25 -7.71 -8.86
N LEU A 269 0.04 -8.27 -8.89
CA LEU A 269 -1.09 -7.98 -8.00
C LEU A 269 -1.90 -9.29 -7.92
N GLN A 270 -1.28 -10.34 -7.38
CA GLN A 270 -1.78 -11.71 -7.52
C GLN A 270 -3.11 -11.98 -6.79
N TRP A 271 -3.51 -11.11 -5.86
CA TRP A 271 -4.68 -11.29 -4.99
C TRP A 271 -5.90 -10.44 -5.38
N ILE A 272 -5.81 -9.61 -6.43
CA ILE A 272 -6.97 -8.87 -6.93
C ILE A 272 -7.83 -9.80 -7.77
N ARG A 273 -9.06 -10.05 -7.35
CA ARG A 273 -10.08 -10.72 -8.18
C ARG A 273 -10.82 -9.65 -8.99
N SER A 274 -10.76 -9.74 -10.32
CA SER A 274 -11.46 -8.87 -11.27
C SER A 274 -12.89 -9.32 -11.54
#